data_AF-A0A2V5QPE2-F1
#
_entry.id   AF-A0A2V5QPE2-F1
#
_cell.length_a   1.000
_cell.length_b   1.000
_cell.length_c   1.000
_cell.angle_alpha   90.00
_cell.angle_beta   90.00
_cell.angle_gamma   90.00
#
_symmetry.space_group_name_H-M   'P 1'
#
loop_
_entity.id
_entity.type
_entity.pdbx_description
1 polymer ?
#
loop_
_entity_poly.entity_id
_entity_poly.type
_entity_poly.pdbx_seq_one_letter_code
_entity_poly.pdbx_strand_id
1 'polypeptide(L)' 'MSETAPKKTPLYDEHVRLGAKIVLFAGWLMPVQYTGIIDEHQAVRNGVGVFDISHMGQLIVEGAGECEWLNNMLTNNIEK' A
#
# COMPACT_ATOMS: atom_id res chain seq x y z
N MET A 1 1.04 -24.57 9.12
CA MET A 1 1.50 -23.22 8.79
C MET A 1 1.19 -22.35 9.98
N SER A 2 2.18 -21.72 10.61
CA SER A 2 1.98 -20.83 11.76
C SER A 2 1.16 -19.62 11.30
N GLU A 3 -0.09 -19.51 11.73
CA GLU A 3 -0.89 -18.31 11.54
C GLU A 3 -0.21 -17.15 12.26
N THR A 4 0.49 -16.33 11.50
CA THR A 4 1.16 -15.14 12.03
C THR A 4 0.08 -14.08 12.23
N ALA A 5 0.05 -13.45 13.40
CA ALA A 5 -0.92 -12.39 13.67
C ALA A 5 -0.86 -11.31 12.57
N PRO A 6 -2.01 -10.78 12.13
CA PRO A 6 -2.04 -9.83 11.03
C PRO A 6 -1.34 -8.53 11.41
N LYS A 7 -0.59 -7.97 10.46
CA LYS A 7 0.18 -6.74 10.64
C LYS A 7 -0.72 -5.51 10.62
N LYS A 8 -0.27 -4.41 11.22
CA LYS A 8 -0.97 -3.12 11.26
C LYS A 8 -0.10 -2.04 10.65
N THR A 9 -0.68 -1.11 9.89
CA THR A 9 0.03 0.07 9.41
C THR A 9 0.22 1.08 10.57
N PRO A 10 1.15 2.06 10.42
CA PRO A 10 1.30 3.12 11.41
C PRO A 10 0.03 3.96 11.63
N LEU A 11 -0.90 3.97 10.66
CA LEU A 11 -2.16 4.71 10.72
C LEU A 11 -3.36 3.85 11.15
N TYR A 12 -3.14 2.60 11.60
CA TYR A 12 -4.23 1.68 11.94
C TYR A 12 -5.23 2.25 12.95
N ASP A 13 -4.75 2.85 14.04
CA ASP A 13 -5.64 3.38 15.08
C ASP A 13 -6.46 4.58 14.57
N GLU A 14 -5.89 5.35 13.63
CA GLU A 14 -6.59 6.46 12.97
C GLU A 14 -7.71 5.94 12.05
N HIS A 15 -7.45 4.85 11.31
CA HIS A 15 -8.49 4.20 10.48
C HIS A 15 -9.66 3.71 11.33
N VAL A 16 -9.37 3.09 12.48
CA VAL A 16 -10.39 2.64 13.43
C VAL A 16 -11.17 3.83 13.98
N ARG A 17 -10.47 4.92 14.38
CA ARG A 17 -11.08 6.15 14.89
C ARG A 17 -12.01 6.81 13.88
N LEU A 18 -11.66 6.77 12.60
CA LEU A 18 -12.46 7.30 11.48
C LEU A 18 -13.61 6.38 11.05
N GLY A 19 -13.78 5.22 11.69
CA GLY A 19 -14.87 4.29 11.39
C GLY A 19 -14.66 3.48 10.11
N ALA A 20 -13.40 3.31 9.67
CA ALA A 20 -13.09 2.51 8.50
C ALA A 20 -13.53 1.06 8.68
N LYS A 21 -14.02 0.44 7.60
CA LYS A 21 -14.21 -1.00 7.55
C LYS A 21 -12.86 -1.67 7.37
N ILE A 22 -12.33 -2.25 8.44
CA ILE A 22 -11.03 -2.94 8.43
C ILE A 22 -11.19 -4.37 7.90
N VAL A 23 -10.31 -4.77 6.98
CA VAL A 23 -10.26 -6.12 6.40
C VAL A 23 -8.84 -6.69 6.42
N LEU A 24 -8.72 -8.02 6.34
CA LEU A 24 -7.44 -8.67 6.13
C LEU A 24 -7.08 -8.64 4.64
N PHE A 25 -5.97 -7.99 4.31
CA PHE A 25 -5.46 -7.88 2.95
C PHE A 25 -3.94 -8.10 2.94
N ALA A 26 -3.46 -9.09 2.18
CA ALA A 26 -2.04 -9.44 2.08
C ALA A 26 -1.31 -9.61 3.44
N GLY A 27 -2.01 -10.09 4.46
CA GLY A 27 -1.47 -10.26 5.82
C GLY A 27 -1.49 -8.98 6.68
N TRP A 28 -2.10 -7.89 6.21
CA TRP A 28 -2.28 -6.62 6.92
C TRP A 28 -3.75 -6.33 7.21
N LEU A 29 -4.00 -5.62 8.32
CA LEU A 29 -5.30 -5.01 8.62
C LEU A 29 -5.38 -3.64 7.94
N MET A 30 -6.21 -3.54 6.90
CA MET A 30 -6.30 -2.37 6.02
C MET A 30 -7.73 -1.80 5.97
N PRO A 31 -7.90 -0.47 5.84
CA PRO A 31 -9.21 0.15 5.60
C PRO A 31 -9.68 -0.10 4.16
N VAL A 32 -10.81 -0.79 3.97
CA VAL A 32 -11.38 -1.03 2.61
C VAL A 32 -12.29 0.11 2.15
N GLN A 33 -12.94 0.80 3.09
CA GLN A 33 -13.79 1.98 2.86
C GLN A 33 -14.09 2.68 4.19
N TYR A 34 -14.46 3.96 4.12
CA TYR A 34 -14.90 4.82 5.23
C TYR A 34 -16.36 5.24 5.07
N THR A 35 -16.74 5.75 3.88
CA THR A 35 -18.10 6.21 3.57
C THR A 35 -18.78 5.31 2.54
N GLY A 36 -18.03 4.76 1.59
CA GLY A 36 -18.54 3.89 0.54
C GLY A 36 -17.65 3.91 -0.70
N ILE A 37 -17.48 2.75 -1.34
CA ILE A 37 -16.54 2.59 -2.47
C ILE A 37 -16.86 3.54 -3.62
N ILE A 38 -18.14 3.73 -3.97
CA ILE A 38 -18.54 4.63 -5.06
C ILE A 38 -18.27 6.08 -4.67
N ASP A 39 -18.63 6.48 -3.46
CA ASP A 39 -18.46 7.86 -2.99
C ASP A 39 -16.97 8.24 -2.91
N GLU A 40 -16.13 7.35 -2.37
CA GLU A 40 -14.68 7.55 -2.30
C GLU A 40 -14.04 7.58 -3.70
N HIS A 41 -14.52 6.74 -4.63
CA HIS A 41 -14.11 6.80 -6.03
C HIS A 41 -14.44 8.16 -6.66
N GLN A 42 -15.66 8.66 -6.45
CA GLN A 42 -16.08 9.96 -6.97
C GLN A 42 -15.29 11.12 -6.32
N ALA A 43 -14.96 11.01 -5.03
CA ALA A 43 -14.12 12.00 -4.35
C ALA A 43 -12.73 12.12 -4.99
N VAL A 44 -12.10 11.00 -5.35
CA VAL A 44 -10.81 11.00 -6.06
C VAL A 44 -10.94 11.55 -7.48
N ARG A 45 -12.02 11.20 -8.19
CA ARG A 45 -12.23 11.64 -9.58
C ARG A 45 -12.51 13.12 -9.71
N ASN A 46 -13.28 13.68 -8.76
CA ASN A 46 -13.80 15.03 -8.84
C ASN A 46 -13.13 15.98 -7.82
N GLY A 47 -12.12 15.50 -7.09
CA GLY A 47 -11.47 16.23 -6.01
C GLY A 47 -10.14 15.60 -5.59
N VAL A 48 -10.03 15.26 -4.30
CA VAL A 48 -8.82 14.69 -3.71
C VAL A 48 -9.21 13.47 -2.88
N GLY A 49 -8.42 12.40 -3.00
CA GLY A 49 -8.46 11.26 -2.09
C GLY A 49 -7.10 10.99 -1.48
N VAL A 50 -7.11 10.46 -0.25
CA VAL A 50 -5.91 10.09 0.50
C VAL A 50 -5.96 8.59 0.78
N PHE A 51 -4.86 7.91 0.51
CA PHE A 51 -4.74 6.46 0.66
C PHE A 51 -3.57 6.11 1.58
N ASP A 52 -3.80 5.20 2.54
CA ASP A 52 -2.71 4.59 3.29
C ASP A 52 -2.15 3.39 2.53
N ILE A 53 -1.00 3.59 1.89
CA ILE A 53 -0.25 2.54 1.17
C ILE A 53 0.95 2.02 1.96
N SER A 54 1.01 2.26 3.28
CA SER A 54 2.17 1.91 4.11
C SER A 54 2.43 0.40 4.23
N HIS A 55 1.49 -0.44 3.78
CA HIS A 55 1.66 -1.89 3.69
C HIS A 55 2.54 -2.33 2.50
N MET A 56 2.79 -1.43 1.54
CA MET A 56 3.63 -1.69 0.38
C MET A 56 5.10 -1.82 0.80
N GLY A 57 5.75 -2.88 0.33
CA GLY A 57 7.18 -3.06 0.53
C GLY A 57 7.97 -1.97 -0.20
N GLN A 58 8.99 -1.43 0.47
CA GLN A 58 9.95 -0.51 -0.12
C GLN A 58 11.34 -1.14 -0.01
N LEU A 59 12.07 -1.15 -1.12
CA LEU A 59 13.42 -1.66 -1.22
C LEU A 59 14.31 -0.55 -1.75
N ILE A 60 15.45 -0.33 -1.10
CA ILE A 60 16.49 0.60 -1.52
C ILE A 60 17.64 -0.24 -2.05
N VAL A 61 18.12 0.11 -3.24
CA VAL A 61 19.22 -0.56 -3.93
C VAL A 61 20.27 0.49 -4.22
N GLU A 62 21.49 0.29 -3.73
CA GLU A 62 22.58 1.26 -3.81
C GLU A 62 23.89 0.54 -4.14
N GLY A 63 24.70 1.13 -5.02
CA GLY A 63 26.07 0.72 -5.29
C GLY A 63 26.44 0.71 -6.77
N ALA A 64 27.72 0.43 -7.05
CA ALA A 64 28.19 0.29 -8.42
C ALA A 64 27.49 -0.86 -9.13
N GLY A 65 26.84 -0.58 -10.26
CA GLY A 65 26.11 -1.58 -11.06
C GLY A 65 24.65 -1.79 -10.64
N GLU A 66 24.08 -0.98 -9.74
CA GLU A 66 22.66 -1.07 -9.35
C GLU A 66 21.70 -1.06 -10.55
N CYS A 67 21.98 -0.24 -11.57
CA CYS A 67 21.14 -0.15 -12.75
C CYS A 67 21.17 -1.44 -13.58
N GLU A 68 22.37 -1.99 -13.79
CA GLU A 68 22.56 -3.25 -14.53
C GLU A 68 21.89 -4.41 -13.79
N TRP A 69 22.04 -4.46 -12.46
CA TRP A 69 21.39 -5.48 -11.64
C TRP A 69 19.85 -5.40 -11.72
N LEU A 70 19.28 -4.21 -11.60
CA LEU A 70 17.83 -4.00 -11.73
C LEU A 70 17.33 -4.36 -13.13
N ASN A 71 18.07 -4.00 -14.18
CA ASN A 71 17.72 -4.35 -15.58
C ASN A 71 17.78 -5.86 -15.86
N ASN A 72 18.55 -6.64 -15.08
CA ASN A 72 18.53 -8.10 -15.17
C ASN A 72 17.34 -8.73 -14.42
N MET A 73 16.69 -8.01 -13.50
CA MET A 73 15.58 -8.50 -12.69
C MET A 73 14.20 -8.03 -13.16
N LEU A 74 14.12 -6.82 -13.70
CA LEU A 74 12.87 -6.18 -14.11
C LEU A 74 12.63 -6.36 -15.61
N THR A 75 11.37 -6.46 -16.00
CA THR A 75 10.99 -6.55 -17.43
C THR A 75 11.06 -5.21 -18.15
N ASN A 76 10.99 -4.11 -17.41
CA ASN A 76 11.18 -2.77 -17.94
C ASN A 76 12.65 -2.35 -17.84
N ASN A 77 13.11 -1.49 -18.75
CA ASN A 77 14.46 -0.92 -18.69
C ASN A 77 14.42 0.39 -17.90
N ILE A 78 15.18 0.48 -16.81
CA ILE A 78 15.20 1.66 -15.92
C ILE A 78 16.06 2.82 -16.43
N GLU A 79 16.81 2.62 -17.53
CA GLU A 79 17.61 3.65 -18.19
C GLU A 79 16.86 4.37 -19.32
N LYS A 80 15.57 4.06 -19.53
CA LYS A 80 14.71 4.62 -20.58
C LYS A 80 13.46 5.26 -20.00
#